data_AF-A0A7C8DR56-F1
#
_entry.id   AF-A0A7C8DR56-F1
#
_cell.length_a   1.000
_cell.length_b   1.000
_cell.length_c   1.000
_cell.angle_alpha   90.00
_cell.angle_beta   90.00
_cell.angle_gamma   90.00
#
_symmetry.space_group_name_H-M   'P 1'
#
loop_
_entity.id
_entity.type
_entity.pdbx_description
1 polymer ?
#
loop_
_entity_poly.entity_id
_entity_poly.type
_entity_poly.pdbx_seq_one_letter_code
_entity_poly.pdbx_strand_id
1 'polypeptide(L)'
;AVMELVNEIYRFLNEEEEKGDPAWSVIRKAVETAIVLLSPVVPHMTEELWQRLGNQGLLLATPWPAHDEQALKAETRLVVLQVNGKVRSKIEVLASLNEKEIEAAALANERIRQFIQEKTIRKVIVVQKKLVNIVL
;
A
#
# COMPACT_ATOMS: atom_id res chain seq x y z
N ALA A 1 5.44 -8.87 -6.10
CA ALA A 1 6.29 -7.66 -6.20
C ALA A 1 6.17 -6.97 -7.56
N VAL A 2 6.99 -7.26 -8.59
CA VAL A 2 6.93 -6.48 -9.86
C VAL A 2 5.59 -6.61 -10.58
N MET A 3 5.01 -7.83 -10.61
CA MET A 3 3.66 -8.03 -11.17
C MET A 3 2.59 -7.22 -10.42
N GLU A 4 2.70 -7.08 -9.10
CA GLU A 4 1.77 -6.26 -8.31
C GLU A 4 1.94 -4.78 -8.64
N LEU A 5 3.18 -4.28 -8.78
CA LEU A 5 3.44 -2.91 -9.24
C LEU A 5 2.81 -2.64 -10.61
N VAL A 6 2.96 -3.58 -11.56
CA VAL A 6 2.35 -3.45 -12.89
C VAL A 6 0.81 -3.44 -12.81
N ASN A 7 0.22 -4.31 -11.98
CA ASN A 7 -1.23 -4.32 -11.76
C ASN A 7 -1.72 -3.00 -11.16
N GLU A 8 -0.96 -2.43 -10.21
CA GLU A 8 -1.26 -1.13 -9.59
C GLU A 8 -1.17 0.02 -10.59
N ILE A 9 -0.17 0.02 -11.49
CA ILE A 9 -0.08 0.98 -12.60
C ILE A 9 -1.32 0.88 -13.50
N TYR A 10 -1.72 -0.33 -13.90
CA TYR A 10 -2.93 -0.52 -14.70
C TYR A 10 -4.19 -0.05 -13.98
N ARG A 11 -4.32 -0.33 -12.67
CA ARG A 11 -5.45 0.14 -11.88
C ARG A 11 -5.55 1.66 -11.92
N PHE A 12 -4.45 2.36 -11.64
CA PHE A 12 -4.41 3.82 -11.65
C PHE A 12 -4.69 4.43 -13.03
N LEU A 13 -4.21 3.79 -14.11
CA LEU A 13 -4.47 4.22 -15.48
C LEU A 13 -5.93 4.04 -15.92
N ASN A 14 -6.64 3.09 -15.33
CA ASN A 14 -8.04 2.80 -15.65
C ASN A 14 -9.03 3.66 -14.85
N GLU A 15 -8.56 4.48 -13.91
CA GLU A 15 -9.40 5.45 -13.21
C GLU A 15 -9.88 6.53 -14.18
N GLU A 16 -11.17 6.86 -14.12
CA GLU A 16 -11.81 7.83 -15.04
C GLU A 16 -11.37 9.29 -14.80
N GLU A 17 -10.64 9.56 -13.72
CA GLU A 17 -10.17 10.89 -13.36
C GLU A 17 -9.06 11.39 -14.31
N GLU A 18 -9.15 12.66 -14.71
CA GLU A 18 -8.13 13.30 -15.53
C GLU A 18 -6.78 13.35 -14.80
N LYS A 19 -5.74 12.80 -15.44
CA LYS A 19 -4.40 12.72 -14.87
C LYS A 19 -3.57 13.93 -15.30
N GLY A 20 -3.17 14.76 -14.33
CA GLY A 20 -2.26 15.89 -14.56
C GLY A 20 -0.79 15.47 -14.73
N ASP A 21 0.07 16.43 -15.10
CA ASP A 21 1.50 16.20 -15.36
C ASP A 21 2.28 15.47 -14.24
N PRO A 22 2.03 15.74 -12.93
CA PRO A 22 2.70 15.00 -11.87
C PRO A 22 2.36 13.51 -11.87
N ALA A 23 1.13 13.15 -12.20
CA ALA A 23 0.68 11.75 -12.24
C ALA A 23 1.41 10.98 -13.36
N TRP A 24 1.55 11.59 -14.54
CA TRP A 24 2.29 11.00 -15.66
C TRP A 24 3.78 10.81 -15.35
N SER A 25 4.38 11.75 -14.61
CA SER A 25 5.77 11.63 -14.16
C SER A 25 5.97 10.45 -13.20
N VAL A 26 5.03 10.23 -12.27
CA VAL A 26 5.04 9.09 -11.35
C VAL A 26 4.83 7.77 -12.11
N ILE A 27 3.88 7.70 -13.04
CA ILE A 27 3.65 6.52 -13.88
C ILE A 27 4.91 6.17 -14.67
N ARG A 28 5.54 7.15 -15.33
CA ARG A 28 6.78 6.92 -16.07
C ARG A 28 7.86 6.32 -15.17
N LYS A 29 8.07 6.91 -13.98
CA LYS A 29 9.05 6.40 -13.01
C LYS A 29 8.74 4.97 -12.56
N ALA A 30 7.47 4.64 -12.36
CA ALA A 30 7.04 3.31 -11.97
C ALA A 30 7.28 2.27 -13.08
N VAL A 31 6.98 2.61 -14.34
CA VAL A 31 7.24 1.75 -15.51
C VAL A 31 8.74 1.55 -15.72
N GLU A 32 9.54 2.61 -15.68
CA GLU A 32 11.01 2.51 -15.79
C GLU A 32 11.60 1.64 -14.68
N THR A 33 11.12 1.79 -13.45
CA THR A 33 11.55 0.96 -12.31
C THR A 33 11.20 -0.51 -12.55
N ALA A 34 10.00 -0.83 -13.04
CA ALA A 34 9.62 -2.20 -13.38
C ALA A 34 10.52 -2.80 -14.47
N ILE A 35 10.88 -2.01 -15.49
CA ILE A 35 11.81 -2.42 -16.56
C ILE A 35 13.19 -2.76 -16.00
N VAL A 36 13.77 -1.88 -15.16
CA VAL A 36 15.09 -2.13 -14.55
C VAL A 36 15.04 -3.38 -13.67
N LEU A 37 14.00 -3.55 -12.86
CA LEU A 37 13.84 -4.72 -11.97
C LEU A 37 13.66 -6.04 -12.74
N LEU A 38 13.07 -5.99 -13.93
CA LEU A 38 12.88 -7.16 -14.80
C LEU A 38 14.12 -7.46 -15.68
N SER A 39 15.05 -6.53 -15.80
CA SER A 39 16.22 -6.70 -16.67
C SER A 39 17.04 -7.97 -16.42
N PRO A 40 17.21 -8.48 -15.18
CA PRO A 40 17.95 -9.73 -14.97
C PRO A 40 17.19 -10.99 -15.43
N VAL A 41 15.87 -10.88 -15.63
CA VAL A 41 14.98 -12.01 -15.97
C VAL A 41 14.65 -12.03 -17.47
N VAL A 42 14.35 -10.87 -18.04
CA VAL A 42 13.93 -10.70 -19.44
C VAL A 42 14.70 -9.54 -20.10
N PRO A 43 16.05 -9.64 -20.22
CA PRO A 43 16.92 -8.52 -20.60
C PRO A 43 16.60 -7.96 -22.00
N HIS A 44 16.36 -8.82 -22.99
CA HIS A 44 16.10 -8.38 -24.36
C HIS A 44 14.81 -7.56 -24.47
N MET A 45 13.74 -7.99 -23.78
CA MET A 45 12.46 -7.29 -23.81
C MET A 45 12.53 -5.96 -23.05
N THR A 46 13.24 -5.95 -21.92
CA THR A 46 13.39 -4.74 -21.11
C THR A 46 14.28 -3.69 -21.78
N GLU A 47 15.33 -4.10 -22.51
CA GLU A 47 16.15 -3.19 -23.33
C GLU A 47 15.34 -2.51 -24.44
N GLU A 48 14.51 -3.27 -25.17
CA GLU A 48 13.62 -2.73 -26.20
C GLU A 48 12.59 -1.74 -25.60
N LEU A 49 11.98 -2.10 -24.46
CA LEU A 49 11.03 -1.23 -23.76
C LEU A 49 11.71 0.04 -23.24
N TRP A 50 12.94 -0.05 -22.73
CA TRP A 50 13.73 1.08 -22.28
C TRP A 50 13.95 2.11 -23.41
N GLN A 51 14.33 1.63 -24.59
CA GLN A 51 14.51 2.49 -25.77
C GLN A 51 13.17 3.09 -26.25
N ARG A 52 12.08 2.32 -26.23
CA ARG A 52 10.74 2.81 -26.60
C ARG A 52 10.21 3.91 -25.69
N LEU A 53 10.64 3.94 -24.43
CA LEU A 53 10.35 5.05 -23.51
C LEU A 53 11.16 6.32 -23.82
N GLY A 54 12.03 6.29 -24.82
CA GLY A 54 12.90 7.40 -25.22
C GLY A 54 14.16 7.54 -24.37
N ASN A 55 14.48 6.55 -23.54
CA ASN A 55 15.73 6.55 -22.78
C ASN A 55 16.92 6.30 -23.71
N GLN A 56 18.06 6.90 -23.38
CA GLN A 56 19.30 6.78 -24.14
C GLN A 56 20.27 5.83 -23.45
N GLY A 57 21.16 5.23 -24.23
CA GLY A 57 22.15 4.28 -23.74
C GLY A 57 21.57 2.89 -23.44
N LEU A 58 22.42 2.03 -22.88
CA LEU A 58 22.05 0.65 -22.55
C LEU A 58 21.36 0.59 -21.19
N LEU A 59 20.26 -0.16 -21.09
CA LEU A 59 19.59 -0.42 -19.81
C LEU A 59 20.57 -1.02 -18.79
N LEU A 60 21.46 -1.91 -19.25
CA LEU A 60 22.49 -2.55 -18.42
C LEU A 60 23.43 -1.56 -17.71
N ALA A 61 23.62 -0.35 -18.25
CA ALA A 61 24.44 0.69 -17.64
C ALA A 61 23.68 1.52 -16.57
N THR A 62 22.38 1.28 -16.39
CA THR A 62 21.54 1.99 -15.43
C THR A 62 21.79 1.46 -14.02
N PRO A 63 21.95 2.34 -13.01
CA PRO A 63 22.07 1.89 -11.63
C PRO A 63 20.79 1.17 -11.16
N TRP A 64 20.96 0.24 -10.23
CA TRP A 64 19.82 -0.39 -9.57
C TRP A 64 18.96 0.67 -8.86
N PRO A 65 17.62 0.58 -8.92
CA PRO A 65 16.74 1.58 -8.32
C PRO A 65 16.94 1.69 -6.81
N ALA A 66 17.15 2.91 -6.34
CA ALA A 66 17.07 3.27 -4.93
C ALA A 66 15.61 3.62 -4.55
N HIS A 67 15.29 3.53 -3.25
CA HIS A 67 13.98 3.95 -2.73
C HIS A 67 14.06 5.36 -2.13
N ASP A 68 12.95 6.08 -2.17
CA ASP A 68 12.77 7.36 -1.48
C ASP A 68 12.02 7.13 -0.17
N GLU A 69 12.64 7.50 0.96
CA GLU A 69 12.03 7.37 2.29
C GLU A 69 10.72 8.15 2.43
N GLN A 70 10.55 9.25 1.69
CA GLN A 70 9.30 10.01 1.70
C GLN A 70 8.17 9.25 1.03
N ALA A 71 8.46 8.57 -0.09
CA ALA A 71 7.50 7.73 -0.81
C ALA A 71 7.17 6.43 -0.08
N LEU A 72 8.03 5.98 0.85
CA LEU A 72 7.77 4.82 1.72
C LEU A 72 6.79 5.11 2.86
N LYS A 73 6.47 6.39 3.13
CA LYS A 73 5.46 6.74 4.13
C LYS A 73 4.09 6.34 3.59
N ALA A 74 3.70 5.10 3.84
CA ALA A 74 2.36 4.62 3.55
C ALA A 74 1.37 5.55 4.26
N GLU A 75 0.52 6.23 3.49
CA GLU A 75 -0.50 7.10 4.07
C GLU A 75 -1.47 6.29 4.93
N THR A 76 -1.73 5.05 4.53
CA THR A 76 -2.62 4.11 5.22
C THR A 76 -1.88 2.85 5.69
N ARG A 77 -2.41 2.25 6.74
CA ARG A 77 -2.00 0.93 7.25
C ARG A 77 -3.23 0.08 7.53
N LEU A 78 -3.07 -1.22 7.35
CA LEU A 78 -4.09 -2.18 7.70
C LEU A 78 -4.00 -2.54 9.18
N VAL A 79 -5.10 -2.37 9.90
CA VAL A 79 -5.24 -2.70 11.32
C VAL A 79 -6.20 -3.87 11.46
N VAL A 80 -5.73 -4.94 12.09
CA VAL A 80 -6.52 -6.13 12.36
C VAL A 80 -7.34 -5.94 13.64
N LEU A 81 -8.64 -6.18 13.56
CA LEU A 81 -9.57 -6.04 14.68
C LEU A 81 -9.93 -7.42 15.26
N GLN A 82 -9.71 -7.57 16.56
CA GLN A 82 -9.98 -8.79 17.32
C GLN A 82 -10.99 -8.54 18.44
N VAL A 83 -11.78 -9.56 18.75
CA VAL A 83 -12.63 -9.62 19.94
C VAL A 83 -12.31 -10.90 20.70
N ASN A 84 -11.88 -10.76 21.96
CA ASN A 84 -11.39 -11.86 22.79
C ASN A 84 -10.35 -12.74 22.06
N GLY A 85 -9.39 -12.10 21.38
CA GLY A 85 -8.29 -12.77 20.67
C GLY A 85 -8.65 -13.40 19.32
N LYS A 86 -9.92 -13.36 18.88
CA LYS A 86 -10.34 -13.87 17.56
C LYS A 86 -10.48 -12.73 16.56
N VAL A 87 -9.86 -12.86 15.38
CA VAL A 87 -9.95 -11.87 14.29
C VAL A 87 -11.38 -11.79 13.78
N ARG A 88 -11.95 -10.58 13.77
CA ARG A 88 -13.32 -10.33 13.32
C ARG A 88 -13.39 -9.46 12.09
N SER A 89 -12.48 -8.49 11.95
CA SER A 89 -12.50 -7.50 10.87
C SER A 89 -11.10 -6.94 10.62
N LYS A 90 -10.95 -6.17 9.55
CA LYS A 90 -9.75 -5.41 9.20
C LYS A 90 -10.21 -4.03 8.74
N ILE A 91 -9.48 -2.98 9.13
CA ILE A 91 -9.74 -1.62 8.67
C ILE A 91 -8.43 -1.02 8.15
N GLU A 92 -8.53 -0.18 7.12
CA GLU A 92 -7.41 0.67 6.71
C GLU A 92 -7.56 2.03 7.40
N VAL A 93 -6.48 2.48 8.02
CA VAL A 93 -6.45 3.75 8.75
C VAL A 93 -5.19 4.51 8.39
N LEU A 94 -5.20 5.84 8.53
CA LEU A 94 -3.99 6.61 8.28
C LEU A 94 -2.85 6.17 9.22
N ALA A 95 -1.64 6.02 8.68
CA ALA A 95 -0.46 5.64 9.46
C ALA A 95 -0.13 6.67 10.55
N SER A 96 -0.50 7.94 10.33
CA SER A 96 -0.37 9.05 11.27
C SER A 96 -1.25 8.92 12.51
N LEU A 97 -2.36 8.16 12.46
CA LEU A 97 -3.29 8.08 13.60
C LEU A 97 -2.59 7.57 14.87
N ASN A 98 -2.97 8.16 15.99
CA ASN A 98 -2.57 7.74 17.34
C ASN A 98 -3.44 6.56 17.83
N GLU A 99 -3.05 5.95 18.94
CA GLU A 99 -3.74 4.74 19.44
C GLU A 99 -5.22 4.98 19.78
N LYS A 100 -5.58 6.16 20.29
CA LYS A 100 -6.97 6.51 20.63
C LYS A 100 -7.85 6.66 19.39
N GLU A 101 -7.31 7.25 18.32
CA GLU A 101 -8.01 7.40 17.05
C GLU A 101 -8.25 6.04 16.38
N ILE A 102 -7.27 5.14 16.46
CA ILE A 102 -7.43 3.77 15.94
C ILE A 102 -8.46 2.99 16.76
N GLU A 103 -8.47 3.15 18.08
CA GLU A 103 -9.48 2.56 18.96
C GLU A 103 -10.89 3.05 18.60
N ALA A 104 -11.06 4.36 18.41
CA ALA A 104 -12.34 4.94 17.99
C ALA A 104 -12.79 4.38 16.63
N ALA A 105 -11.89 4.29 15.66
CA ALA A 105 -12.17 3.70 14.36
C ALA A 105 -12.54 2.21 14.46
N ALA A 106 -11.90 1.45 15.35
CA ALA A 106 -12.21 0.05 15.60
C ALA A 106 -13.61 -0.13 16.23
N LEU A 107 -13.99 0.72 17.18
CA LEU A 107 -15.29 0.71 17.83
C LEU A 107 -16.42 1.23 16.92
N ALA A 108 -16.09 2.02 15.91
CA ALA A 108 -17.01 2.45 14.88
C ALA A 108 -17.31 1.34 13.84
N ASN A 109 -16.46 0.32 13.72
CA ASN A 109 -16.63 -0.75 12.74
C ASN A 109 -17.90 -1.57 13.02
N GLU A 110 -18.80 -1.64 12.04
CA GLU A 110 -20.11 -2.31 12.16
C GLU A 110 -19.99 -3.77 12.59
N ARG A 111 -19.05 -4.50 11.97
CA ARG A 111 -18.81 -5.91 12.28
C ARG A 111 -18.36 -6.11 13.72
N ILE A 112 -17.54 -5.19 14.25
CA ILE A 112 -17.13 -5.22 15.66
C ILE A 112 -18.30 -4.90 16.59
N ARG A 113 -19.13 -3.90 16.27
CA ARG A 113 -20.33 -3.57 17.05
C ARG A 113 -21.28 -4.75 17.18
N GLN A 114 -21.42 -5.56 16.13
CA GLN A 114 -22.22 -6.81 16.17
C GLN A 114 -21.67 -7.86 17.15
N PHE A 115 -20.36 -7.87 17.44
CA PHE A 115 -19.76 -8.76 18.43
C PHE A 115 -19.77 -8.19 19.85
N ILE A 116 -19.75 -6.86 19.99
CA ILE A 116 -19.84 -6.16 21.28
C ILE A 116 -21.28 -6.22 21.81
N GLN A 117 -22.28 -5.87 20.99
CA GLN A 117 -23.70 -5.79 21.39
C GLN A 117 -23.86 -5.01 22.71
N GLU A 118 -24.52 -5.58 23.72
CA GLU A 118 -24.69 -4.99 25.06
C GLU A 118 -23.60 -5.42 26.06
N LYS A 119 -22.52 -6.06 25.60
CA LYS A 119 -21.45 -6.53 26.50
C LYS A 119 -20.56 -5.38 26.90
N THR A 120 -20.22 -5.33 28.19
CA THR A 120 -19.31 -4.33 28.75
C THR A 120 -17.90 -4.53 28.20
N ILE A 121 -17.31 -3.50 27.62
CA ILE A 121 -15.92 -3.53 27.20
C ILE A 121 -15.04 -3.40 28.46
N ARG A 122 -14.25 -4.43 28.76
CA ARG A 122 -13.31 -4.42 29.90
C ARG A 122 -12.02 -3.70 29.56
N LYS A 123 -11.51 -3.90 28.35
CA LYS A 123 -10.24 -3.33 27.91
C LYS A 123 -10.13 -3.31 26.40
N VAL A 124 -9.60 -2.22 25.84
CA VAL A 124 -9.13 -2.17 24.46
C VAL A 124 -7.61 -2.13 24.46
N ILE A 125 -6.99 -2.96 23.63
CA ILE A 125 -5.54 -3.10 23.56
C ILE A 125 -5.13 -2.82 22.12
N VAL A 126 -4.40 -1.72 21.91
CA VAL A 126 -3.79 -1.38 20.63
C VAL A 126 -2.32 -1.85 20.66
N VAL A 127 -1.91 -2.64 19.69
CA VAL A 127 -0.54 -3.17 19.61
C VAL A 127 0.14 -2.61 18.36
N GLN A 128 1.18 -1.79 18.58
CA GLN A 128 2.05 -1.21 17.54
C GLN A 128 1.25 -0.60 16.38
N LYS A 129 0.05 -0.10 16.66
CA LYS A 129 -0.88 0.43 15.68
C LYS A 129 -1.23 -0.53 14.52
N LYS A 130 -0.97 -1.84 14.65
CA LYS A 130 -1.27 -2.89 13.64
C LYS A 130 -2.44 -3.79 14.06
N LEU A 131 -2.77 -3.82 15.33
CA LEU A 131 -3.79 -4.69 15.89
C LEU A 131 -4.56 -3.98 17.01
N VAL A 132 -5.87 -4.16 17.02
CA VAL A 132 -6.74 -3.77 18.13
C VAL A 132 -7.44 -5.02 18.64
N ASN A 133 -7.25 -5.34 19.91
CA ASN A 133 -7.98 -6.41 20.59
C ASN A 133 -8.95 -5.83 21.62
N ILE A 134 -10.22 -6.14 21.46
CA ILE A 134 -11.30 -5.71 22.34
C ILE A 134 -11.63 -6.88 23.26
N VAL A 135 -11.41 -6.66 24.55
CA VAL A 135 -11.73 -7.61 25.62
C VAL A 135 -13.07 -7.21 26.21
N LEU A 136 -14.05 -8.11 26.09
CA LEU A 136 -15.39 -8.01 26.71
C LEU A 136 -15.40 -8.67 28.10
#